data_AF-A0A6A9SDQ3-F1
#
_entry.id   AF-A0A6A9SDQ3-F1
#
_cell.length_a   1.000
_cell.length_b   1.000
_cell.length_c   1.000
_cell.angle_alpha   90.00
_cell.angle_beta   90.00
_cell.angle_gamma   90.00
#
_symmetry.space_group_name_H-M   'P 1'
#
loop_
_entity.id
_entity.type
_entity.pdbx_description
1 polymer ?
#
loop_
_entity_poly.entity_id
_entity_poly.type
_entity_poly.pdbx_seq_one_letter_code
_entity_poly.pdbx_strand_id
1 'polypeptide(L)'
;MSTNPNPEDMSLDELRDEIRTIDQEIVEKIAQRTYVADTIAQVKDEKGLPTTDEQQEQAVMDRAGDNAEQFDVDENLVKAIFRLLIELNKVEQRESR
;
A
#
# COMPACT_ATOMS: atom_id res chain seq x y z
N MET A 1 -14.34 -18.42 6.32
CA MET A 1 -14.63 -17.35 7.30
C MET A 1 -13.57 -17.46 8.36
N SER A 2 -12.61 -16.55 8.40
CA SER A 2 -11.60 -16.55 9.45
C SER A 2 -12.29 -16.16 10.76
N THR A 3 -12.30 -17.09 11.71
CA THR A 3 -12.76 -16.88 13.07
C THR A 3 -11.63 -16.22 13.86
N ASN A 4 -11.40 -14.93 13.65
CA ASN A 4 -10.57 -14.20 14.60
C ASN A 4 -11.39 -13.97 15.88
N PRO A 5 -10.81 -14.22 17.07
CA PRO A 5 -11.46 -13.91 18.34
C PRO A 5 -11.80 -12.41 18.43
N ASN A 6 -12.87 -12.07 19.15
CA ASN A 6 -13.22 -10.67 19.39
C ASN A 6 -12.07 -10.00 20.16
N PRO A 7 -11.49 -8.88 19.68
CA PRO A 7 -10.40 -8.19 20.37
C PRO A 7 -10.70 -7.81 21.83
N GLU A 8 -11.97 -7.61 22.18
CA GLU A 8 -12.40 -7.27 23.54
C GLU A 8 -12.17 -8.40 24.56
N ASP A 9 -12.02 -9.65 24.09
CA ASP A 9 -11.81 -10.83 24.93
C ASP A 9 -10.31 -11.21 25.06
N MET A 10 -9.43 -10.50 24.35
CA MET A 10 -8.00 -10.80 24.29
C MET A 10 -7.23 -10.12 25.42
N SER A 11 -6.21 -10.81 25.93
CA SER A 11 -5.22 -10.21 26.81
C SER A 11 -4.36 -9.17 26.07
N LEU A 12 -3.68 -8.31 26.84
CA LEU A 12 -2.78 -7.30 26.28
C LEU A 12 -1.67 -7.91 25.41
N ASP A 13 -1.16 -9.08 25.81
CA ASP A 13 -0.08 -9.73 25.06
C ASP A 13 -0.60 -10.33 23.75
N GLU A 14 -1.81 -10.90 23.75
CA GLU A 14 -2.46 -11.38 22.52
C GLU A 14 -2.78 -10.22 21.55
N LEU A 15 -3.26 -9.08 22.06
CA LEU A 15 -3.48 -7.89 21.23
C LEU A 15 -2.17 -7.37 20.61
N ARG A 16 -1.05 -7.46 21.33
CA ARG A 16 0.27 -7.09 20.81
C ARG A 16 0.80 -8.08 19.79
N ASP A 17 0.47 -9.37 19.92
CA ASP A 17 0.79 -10.37 18.90
C ASP A 17 -0.03 -10.14 17.62
N GLU A 18 -1.30 -9.74 17.76
CA GLU A 18 -2.16 -9.37 16.63
C GLU A 18 -1.60 -8.16 15.87
N ILE A 19 -1.20 -7.09 16.57
CA ILE A 19 -0.54 -5.93 15.93
C ILE A 19 0.73 -6.35 15.19
N ARG A 20 1.56 -7.21 15.80
CA ARG A 20 2.79 -7.70 15.15
C ARG A 20 2.49 -8.48 13.87
N THR A 21 1.40 -9.23 13.85
CA THR A 21 0.94 -9.95 12.66
C THR A 21 0.50 -8.98 11.58
N ILE A 22 -0.33 -7.99 11.93
CA ILE A 22 -0.76 -6.91 11.02
C ILE A 22 0.45 -6.16 10.45
N ASP A 23 1.43 -5.81 11.27
CA ASP A 23 2.65 -5.12 10.83
C ASP A 23 3.42 -5.94 9.78
N GLN A 24 3.55 -7.25 9.99
CA GLN A 24 4.16 -8.16 9.03
C GLN A 24 3.36 -8.20 7.72
N GLU A 25 2.03 -8.31 7.80
CA GLU A 25 1.15 -8.32 6.64
C GLU A 25 1.21 -7.00 5.85
N ILE A 26 1.33 -5.85 6.54
CA ILE A 26 1.52 -4.55 5.90
C ILE A 26 2.80 -4.56 5.06
N VAL A 27 3.92 -5.02 5.64
CA VAL A 27 5.20 -5.10 4.90
C VAL A 27 5.08 -6.05 3.71
N GLU A 28 4.43 -7.21 3.87
CA GLU A 28 4.18 -8.15 2.77
C GLU A 28 3.35 -7.51 1.65
N LYS A 29 2.31 -6.75 1.99
CA LYS A 29 1.45 -6.05 1.02
C LYS A 29 2.20 -4.93 0.31
N ILE A 30 3.09 -4.22 1.00
CA ILE A 30 3.96 -3.21 0.38
C ILE A 30 4.86 -3.89 -0.66
N ALA A 31 5.54 -4.99 -0.30
CA ALA A 31 6.39 -5.73 -1.24
C ALA A 31 5.61 -6.25 -2.46
N GLN A 32 4.41 -6.82 -2.25
CA GLN A 32 3.53 -7.25 -3.33
C GLN A 32 3.14 -6.08 -4.26
N ARG A 33 2.81 -4.92 -3.68
CA ARG A 33 2.45 -3.72 -4.45
C ARG A 33 3.63 -3.20 -5.28
N THR A 34 4.82 -3.16 -4.70
CA THR A 34 6.06 -2.77 -5.39
C THR A 34 6.33 -3.68 -6.59
N TYR A 35 6.29 -5.01 -6.40
CA TYR A 35 6.50 -5.96 -7.49
C TYR A 35 5.55 -5.76 -8.68
N VAL A 36 4.27 -5.51 -8.40
CA VAL A 36 3.27 -5.23 -9.45
C VAL A 36 3.58 -3.90 -10.15
N ALA A 37 4.00 -2.87 -9.41
CA ALA A 37 4.36 -1.58 -10.00
C ALA A 37 5.60 -1.68 -10.91
N ASP A 38 6.60 -2.48 -10.53
CA ASP A 38 7.78 -2.76 -11.36
C ASP A 38 7.41 -3.51 -12.63
N THR A 39 6.54 -4.50 -12.52
CA THR A 39 6.00 -5.23 -13.68
C THR A 39 5.28 -4.29 -14.65
N ILE A 40 4.48 -3.34 -14.13
CA ILE A 40 3.83 -2.32 -14.96
C ILE A 40 4.87 -1.43 -15.66
N ALA A 41 5.94 -1.04 -14.97
CA ALA A 41 7.00 -0.23 -15.56
C ALA A 41 7.70 -0.96 -16.71
N GLN A 42 8.00 -2.25 -16.56
CA GLN A 42 8.57 -3.09 -17.63
C GLN A 42 7.63 -3.17 -18.83
N VAL A 43 6.33 -3.41 -18.61
CA VAL A 43 5.35 -3.43 -19.71
C VAL A 43 5.22 -2.08 -20.41
N LYS A 44 5.36 -0.96 -19.67
CA LYS A 44 5.38 0.38 -20.26
C LYS A 44 6.62 0.59 -21.13
N ASP A 45 7.80 0.17 -20.67
CA ASP A 45 9.05 0.27 -21.41
C ASP A 45 9.02 -0.56 -22.72
N GLU A 46 8.57 -1.81 -22.65
CA GLU A 46 8.40 -2.68 -23.82
C GLU A 46 7.46 -2.07 -24.89
N LYS A 47 6.48 -1.27 -24.44
CA LYS A 47 5.50 -0.59 -25.30
C LYS A 47 5.89 0.84 -25.69
N GLY A 48 7.05 1.33 -25.24
CA GLY A 48 7.50 2.71 -25.46
C GLY A 48 6.59 3.76 -24.81
N LEU A 49 5.91 3.41 -23.73
CA LEU A 49 5.02 4.31 -22.98
C LEU A 49 5.80 5.08 -21.90
N PRO A 50 5.40 6.32 -21.58
CA PRO A 50 6.00 7.07 -20.48
C PRO A 50 5.85 6.36 -19.15
N THR A 51 6.94 6.35 -18.37
CA THR A 51 6.96 5.75 -17.03
C THR A 51 6.20 6.58 -16.00
N THR A 52 6.19 7.91 -16.17
CA THR A 52 5.45 8.84 -15.30
C THR A 52 4.00 8.93 -15.77
N ASP A 53 3.06 8.84 -14.83
CA ASP A 53 1.64 8.80 -15.11
C ASP A 53 0.87 9.52 -13.99
N GLU A 54 0.78 10.84 -14.12
CA GLU A 54 0.15 11.71 -13.11
C GLU A 54 -1.32 11.37 -12.91
N GLN A 55 -2.02 10.93 -13.96
CA GLN A 55 -3.42 10.50 -13.86
C GLN A 55 -3.55 9.24 -13.00
N GLN A 56 -2.64 8.28 -13.19
CA GLN A 56 -2.61 7.09 -12.34
C GLN A 56 -2.23 7.42 -10.90
N GLU A 57 -1.30 8.35 -10.67
CA GLU A 57 -0.97 8.82 -9.31
C GLU A 57 -2.19 9.46 -8.62
N GLN A 58 -2.92 10.33 -9.32
CA GLN A 58 -4.14 10.91 -8.78
C GLN A 58 -5.18 9.84 -8.47
N ALA A 59 -5.39 8.88 -9.38
CA ALA A 59 -6.34 7.79 -9.15
C ALA A 59 -5.96 6.87 -7.97
N VAL A 60 -4.66 6.70 -7.69
CA VAL A 60 -4.18 6.01 -6.49
C VAL A 60 -4.53 6.81 -5.23
N MET A 61 -4.37 8.13 -5.28
CA MET A 61 -4.67 9.03 -4.15
C MET A 61 -6.17 9.14 -3.89
N ASP A 62 -7.00 9.14 -4.92
CA ASP A 62 -8.46 9.16 -4.80
C ASP A 62 -8.94 7.88 -4.11
N ARG A 63 -8.48 6.71 -4.58
CA ARG A 63 -8.77 5.42 -3.91
C ARG A 63 -8.28 5.36 -2.47
N ALA A 64 -7.14 5.99 -2.16
CA ALA A 64 -6.65 6.06 -0.79
C ALA A 64 -7.61 6.86 0.11
N GLY A 65 -8.21 7.93 -0.42
CA GLY A 65 -9.23 8.69 0.28
C GLY A 65 -10.52 7.91 0.49
N ASP A 66 -11.03 7.27 -0.57
CA ASP A 66 -12.26 6.46 -0.50
C ASP A 66 -12.14 5.32 0.54
N ASN A 67 -10.98 4.66 0.59
CA ASN A 67 -10.73 3.61 1.58
C ASN A 67 -10.61 4.20 3.00
N ALA A 68 -10.02 5.38 3.16
CA ALA A 68 -9.91 6.00 4.47
C ALA A 68 -11.29 6.30 5.07
N GLU A 69 -12.20 6.84 4.25
CA GLU A 69 -13.60 7.06 4.63
C GLU A 69 -14.29 5.73 4.97
N GLN A 70 -14.11 4.70 4.13
CA GLN A 70 -14.74 3.39 4.35
C GLN A 70 -14.33 2.72 5.68
N PHE A 71 -13.06 2.88 6.08
CA PHE A 71 -12.52 2.27 7.30
C PHE A 71 -12.52 3.24 8.50
N ASP A 72 -13.15 4.41 8.38
CA ASP A 72 -13.25 5.44 9.43
C ASP A 72 -11.89 5.86 10.01
N VAL A 73 -10.92 6.07 9.11
CA VAL A 73 -9.57 6.55 9.45
C VAL A 73 -9.28 7.90 8.80
N ASP A 74 -8.32 8.65 9.36
CA ASP A 74 -7.98 9.98 8.84
C ASP A 74 -7.45 9.93 7.40
N GLU A 75 -8.20 10.57 6.51
CA GLU A 75 -7.90 10.64 5.07
C GLU A 75 -6.51 11.21 4.77
N ASN A 76 -6.09 12.24 5.50
CA ASN A 76 -4.80 12.89 5.25
C ASN A 76 -3.64 11.97 5.61
N LEU A 77 -3.76 11.21 6.71
CA LEU A 77 -2.77 10.22 7.13
C LEU A 77 -2.68 9.07 6.14
N VAL A 78 -3.81 8.51 5.70
CA VAL A 78 -3.82 7.43 4.69
C VAL A 78 -3.21 7.94 3.38
N LYS A 79 -3.61 9.12 2.91
CA LYS A 79 -3.01 9.76 1.73
C LYS A 79 -1.50 9.99 1.91
N ALA A 80 -1.02 10.34 3.10
CA ALA A 80 0.41 10.48 3.36
C ALA A 80 1.17 9.16 3.20
N ILE A 81 0.62 8.03 3.69
CA ILE A 81 1.21 6.70 3.49
C ILE A 81 1.26 6.37 1.99
N PHE A 82 0.19 6.61 1.25
CA PHE A 82 0.15 6.34 -0.18
C PHE A 82 1.14 7.19 -1.00
N ARG A 83 1.41 8.44 -0.58
CA ARG A 83 2.49 9.24 -1.17
C ARG A 83 3.85 8.55 -0.99
N LEU A 84 4.15 8.04 0.21
CA LEU A 84 5.39 7.30 0.44
C LEU A 84 5.47 6.05 -0.43
N LEU A 85 4.36 5.32 -0.62
CA LEU A 85 4.32 4.14 -1.48
C LEU A 85 4.47 4.46 -2.98
N ILE A 86 4.04 5.63 -3.42
CA ILE A 86 4.29 6.11 -4.80
C ILE A 86 5.77 6.46 -4.95
N GLU A 87 6.34 7.20 -3.98
CA GLU A 87 7.74 7.60 -4.01
C GLU A 87 8.70 6.41 -3.93
N LEU A 88 8.40 5.39 -3.12
CA LEU A 88 9.17 4.14 -3.07
C LEU A 88 9.35 3.54 -4.48
N ASN A 89 8.24 3.35 -5.20
CA ASN A 89 8.26 2.80 -6.55
C ASN A 89 9.03 3.69 -7.54
N LYS A 90 8.94 5.02 -7.39
CA LYS A 90 9.68 5.95 -8.26
C LYS A 90 11.19 5.87 -8.04
N VAL A 91 11.63 5.66 -6.79
CA VAL A 91 13.05 5.50 -6.46
C VAL A 91 13.59 4.19 -7.04
N GLU A 92 12.89 3.07 -6.83
CA GLU A 92 13.30 1.76 -7.36
C GLU A 92 13.38 1.74 -8.90
N GLN A 93 12.43 2.42 -9.57
CA GLN A 93 12.46 2.58 -11.02
C GLN A 93 13.60 3.47 -11.54
N ARG A 94 14.15 4.37 -10.72
CA ARG A 94 15.33 5.18 -11.10
C ARG A 94 16.62 4.39 -10.95
N GLU A 95 16.70 3.53 -9.94
CA GLU A 95 17.87 2.68 -9.69
C GLU A 95 17.98 1.52 -10.69
N SER A 96 16.85 1.08 -11.25
CA SER A 96 16.79 -0.03 -12.22
C SER A 96 16.99 0.39 -13.68
N ARG A 97 17.25 1.68 -13.96
CA ARG A 97 17.56 2.24 -15.30
C ARG A 97 19.05 2.42 -15.50
#